data_AF-A0A7C4WH27-F1
#
_entry.id   AF-A0A7C4WH27-F1
#
_cell.length_a   1.000
_cell.length_b   1.000
_cell.length_c   1.000
_cell.angle_alpha   90.00
_cell.angle_beta   90.00
_cell.angle_gamma   90.00
#
_symmetry.space_group_name_H-M   'P 1'
#
loop_
_entity.id
_entity.type
_entity.pdbx_description
1 polymer ?
#
loop_
_entity_poly.entity_id
_entity_poly.type
_entity_poly.pdbx_seq_one_letter_code
_entity_poly.pdbx_strand_id
1 'polypeptide(L)'
;MFHGSCRKISRILSFSLEPISKSDVHYLARIVSSKIIVASKPMYRRCITVEETKICVKGVWVYVWSAVDVNLGGLLALKASYGRSCLNAITFLKKTLKPCSNKPLVIGDKSPWYRWALDRLGL
;
A
#
# COMPACT_ATOMS: atom_id res chain seq x y z
N MET A 1 2.43 -9.71 -17.06
CA MET A 1 1.75 -8.39 -17.00
C MET A 1 0.47 -8.53 -16.18
N PHE A 2 0.46 -8.14 -14.90
CA PHE A 2 -0.72 -8.23 -14.02
C PHE A 2 -1.28 -6.83 -13.73
N HIS A 3 -2.03 -6.27 -14.69
CA HIS A 3 -2.57 -4.89 -14.65
C HIS A 3 -4.01 -4.78 -14.08
N GLY A 4 -4.60 -5.88 -13.60
CA GLY A 4 -6.02 -5.95 -13.21
C GLY A 4 -6.33 -5.52 -11.78
N SER A 5 -5.50 -5.92 -10.81
CA SER A 5 -5.76 -5.70 -9.37
C SER A 5 -5.57 -4.23 -8.95
N CYS A 6 -4.51 -3.59 -9.48
CA CYS A 6 -4.10 -2.21 -9.20
C CYS A 6 -5.17 -1.18 -9.56
N ARG A 7 -5.76 -1.26 -10.77
CA ARG A 7 -6.84 -0.34 -11.18
C ARG A 7 -8.09 -0.44 -10.32
N LYS A 8 -8.38 -1.62 -9.76
CA LYS A 8 -9.56 -1.84 -8.92
C LYS A 8 -9.40 -1.14 -7.57
N ILE A 9 -8.22 -1.25 -6.95
CA ILE A 9 -7.92 -0.55 -5.69
C ILE A 9 -7.77 0.95 -5.92
N SER A 10 -7.09 1.37 -6.98
CA SER A 10 -7.00 2.78 -7.37
C SER A 10 -8.39 3.39 -7.61
N ARG A 11 -9.30 2.68 -8.29
CA ARG A 11 -10.71 3.09 -8.45
C ARG A 11 -11.50 3.11 -7.14
N ILE A 12 -11.32 2.11 -6.27
CA ILE A 12 -12.01 2.06 -4.97
C ILE A 12 -11.52 3.20 -4.07
N LEU A 13 -10.21 3.46 -4.06
CA LEU A 13 -9.61 4.59 -3.37
C LEU A 13 -10.12 5.89 -3.97
N SER A 14 -10.05 6.08 -5.29
CA SER A 14 -10.49 7.32 -5.95
C SER A 14 -11.98 7.61 -5.72
N PHE A 15 -12.83 6.58 -5.76
CA PHE A 15 -14.27 6.71 -5.50
C PHE A 15 -14.57 6.98 -4.02
N SER A 16 -13.73 6.48 -3.11
CA SER A 16 -13.88 6.69 -1.66
C SER A 16 -13.23 7.99 -1.17
N LEU A 17 -12.58 8.77 -2.03
CA LEU A 17 -11.74 9.93 -1.67
C LEU A 17 -12.33 11.30 -2.07
N GLU A 18 -13.61 11.37 -2.47
CA GLU A 18 -14.34 12.65 -2.53
C GLU A 18 -14.26 13.40 -1.18
N PRO A 19 -14.12 14.73 -1.18
CA PRO A 19 -13.16 15.50 -0.38
C PRO A 19 -13.27 15.22 1.12
N ILE A 20 -12.56 14.19 1.54
CA ILE A 20 -12.58 13.71 2.92
C ILE A 20 -11.84 14.71 3.84
N SER A 21 -12.49 15.06 4.94
CA SER A 21 -12.00 15.94 6.01
C SER A 21 -10.76 15.34 6.72
N LYS A 22 -9.93 16.20 7.33
CA LYS A 22 -8.73 15.80 8.13
C LYS A 22 -9.04 14.72 9.20
N SER A 23 -10.30 14.56 9.60
CA SER A 23 -10.82 13.59 10.56
C SER A 23 -10.91 12.13 10.06
N ASP A 24 -10.78 11.89 8.76
CA ASP A 24 -11.35 10.68 8.15
C ASP A 24 -10.34 9.79 7.41
N VAL A 25 -9.04 9.94 7.68
CA VAL A 25 -8.06 8.89 7.33
C VAL A 25 -8.38 7.60 8.10
N HIS A 26 -8.89 7.72 9.34
CA HIS A 26 -9.42 6.60 10.11
C HIS A 26 -10.70 6.02 9.49
N TYR A 27 -11.58 6.86 8.93
CA TYR A 27 -12.81 6.43 8.26
C TYR A 27 -12.51 5.71 6.94
N LEU A 28 -11.58 6.23 6.14
CA LEU A 28 -11.02 5.56 4.97
C LEU A 28 -10.37 4.23 5.35
N ALA A 29 -9.50 4.23 6.35
CA ALA A 29 -8.88 3.00 6.85
C ALA A 29 -9.95 2.00 7.34
N ARG A 30 -11.06 2.47 7.91
CA ARG A 30 -12.18 1.63 8.38
C ARG A 30 -13.04 1.09 7.25
N ILE A 31 -13.34 1.86 6.21
CA ILE A 31 -14.04 1.41 4.99
C ILE A 31 -13.17 0.43 4.18
N VAL A 32 -11.88 0.76 4.02
CA VAL A 32 -10.90 -0.12 3.39
C VAL A 32 -10.76 -1.39 4.22
N SER A 33 -10.65 -1.30 5.55
CA SER A 33 -10.51 -2.47 6.44
C SER A 33 -11.79 -3.29 6.61
N SER A 34 -12.98 -2.72 6.38
CA SER A 34 -14.24 -3.46 6.45
C SER A 34 -14.53 -4.21 5.14
N LYS A 35 -14.08 -3.66 4.01
CA LYS A 35 -14.17 -4.32 2.69
C LYS A 35 -12.97 -5.21 2.38
N ILE A 36 -11.84 -5.00 3.05
CA ILE A 36 -10.59 -5.69 2.76
C ILE A 36 -10.02 -6.28 4.04
N ILE A 37 -9.80 -7.59 4.02
CA ILE A 37 -9.15 -8.34 5.11
C ILE A 37 -7.72 -7.82 5.26
N VAL A 38 -7.47 -7.06 6.31
CA VAL A 38 -6.11 -6.73 6.75
C VAL A 38 -5.53 -7.99 7.36
N ALA A 39 -4.55 -8.60 6.70
CA ALA A 39 -4.00 -9.85 7.18
C ALA A 39 -3.35 -9.66 8.56
N SER A 40 -4.00 -10.20 9.60
CA SER A 40 -3.61 -10.02 11.00
C SER A 40 -2.62 -11.06 11.49
N LYS A 41 -2.59 -12.24 10.86
CA LYS A 41 -1.71 -13.35 11.24
C LYS A 41 -0.42 -13.39 10.42
N PRO A 42 0.74 -13.66 11.07
CA PRO A 42 1.96 -14.01 10.40
C PRO A 42 1.74 -15.20 9.46
N MET A 43 1.99 -15.04 8.17
CA MET A 43 1.78 -16.10 7.18
C MET A 43 2.83 -16.04 6.09
N TYR A 44 3.11 -17.19 5.50
CA TYR A 44 3.95 -17.31 4.32
C TYR A 44 3.27 -16.64 3.12
N ARG A 45 4.00 -15.74 2.45
CA ARG A 45 3.53 -15.05 1.25
C ARG A 45 4.55 -15.20 0.14
N ARG A 46 4.11 -15.68 -1.01
CA ARG A 46 5.00 -15.84 -2.17
C ARG A 46 5.32 -14.50 -2.83
N CYS A 47 4.31 -13.65 -2.97
CA CYS A 47 4.41 -12.44 -3.77
C CYS A 47 3.49 -11.34 -3.22
N ILE A 48 4.00 -10.12 -3.16
CA ILE A 48 3.29 -8.93 -2.73
C ILE A 48 3.38 -7.89 -3.83
N THR A 49 2.25 -7.30 -4.21
CA THR A 49 2.23 -6.12 -5.07
C THR A 49 2.19 -4.87 -4.21
N VAL A 50 3.03 -3.89 -4.52
CA VAL A 50 3.10 -2.60 -3.86
C VAL A 50 2.85 -1.50 -4.89
N GLU A 51 1.99 -0.55 -4.56
CA GLU A 51 1.60 0.55 -5.43
C GLU A 51 1.57 1.88 -4.66
N GLU A 52 1.94 2.95 -5.36
CA GLU A 52 1.80 4.34 -4.91
C GLU A 52 0.76 5.04 -5.78
N THR A 53 -0.25 5.64 -5.15
CA THR A 53 -1.25 6.46 -5.83
C THR A 53 -1.17 7.89 -5.32
N LYS A 54 -0.96 8.84 -6.24
CA LYS A 54 -1.03 10.27 -5.95
C LYS A 54 -2.48 10.75 -6.07
N ILE A 55 -3.00 11.39 -5.03
CA ILE A 55 -4.37 11.90 -4.96
C ILE A 55 -4.35 13.38 -4.55
N CYS A 56 -5.31 14.18 -5.06
CA CYS A 56 -5.50 15.57 -4.62
C CYS A 56 -6.72 15.62 -3.69
N VAL A 57 -6.51 16.06 -2.45
CA VAL A 57 -7.57 16.18 -1.45
C VAL A 57 -7.61 17.64 -1.00
N LYS A 58 -8.70 18.35 -1.30
CA LYS A 58 -8.90 19.77 -0.94
C LYS A 58 -7.72 20.68 -1.35
N GLY A 59 -7.20 20.48 -2.55
CA GLY A 59 -6.07 21.25 -3.09
C GLY A 59 -4.69 20.81 -2.58
N VAL A 60 -4.61 19.78 -1.72
CA VAL A 60 -3.35 19.25 -1.19
C VAL A 60 -3.05 17.89 -1.82
N TRP A 61 -1.84 17.70 -2.31
CA TRP A 61 -1.38 16.42 -2.83
C TRP A 61 -1.02 15.47 -1.68
N VAL A 62 -1.58 14.27 -1.73
CA VAL A 62 -1.31 13.17 -0.81
C VAL A 62 -0.92 11.93 -1.61
N TYR A 63 -0.03 11.13 -1.05
CA TYR A 63 0.45 9.87 -1.61
C TYR A 63 -0.04 8.72 -0.76
N VAL A 64 -0.82 7.83 -1.37
CA VAL A 64 -1.34 6.62 -0.74
C VAL A 64 -0.53 5.43 -1.22
N TRP A 65 0.04 4.71 -0.26
CA TRP A 65 0.85 3.53 -0.46
C TRP A 65 0.00 2.32 -0.08
N SER A 66 -0.14 1.37 -0.98
CA SER A 66 -0.92 0.16 -0.77
C SER A 66 -0.08 -1.08 -1.09
N ALA A 67 -0.28 -2.13 -0.31
CA ALA A 67 0.40 -3.41 -0.50
C ALA A 67 -0.60 -4.55 -0.36
N VAL A 68 -0.59 -5.46 -1.33
CA VAL A 68 -1.58 -6.53 -1.47
C VAL A 68 -0.88 -7.84 -1.74
N ASP A 69 -1.34 -8.91 -1.08
CA ASP A 69 -0.91 -10.27 -1.42
C ASP A 69 -1.48 -10.68 -2.77
N VAL A 70 -0.63 -11.07 -3.71
CA VAL A 70 -1.06 -11.45 -5.07
C VAL A 70 -1.89 -12.74 -5.05
N ASN A 71 -1.62 -13.66 -4.12
CA ASN A 71 -2.25 -14.97 -4.09
C ASN A 71 -3.61 -14.90 -3.40
N LEU A 72 -3.68 -14.22 -2.26
CA LEU A 72 -4.90 -14.10 -1.45
C LEU A 72 -5.76 -12.90 -1.85
N GLY A 73 -5.19 -11.91 -2.53
CA GLY A 73 -5.86 -10.64 -2.85
C GLY A 73 -6.07 -9.73 -1.62
N GLY A 74 -5.56 -10.11 -0.44
CA GLY A 74 -5.73 -9.37 0.81
C GLY A 74 -4.78 -8.18 0.93
N LEU A 75 -5.26 -7.06 1.47
CA LEU A 75 -4.44 -5.89 1.75
C LEU A 75 -3.57 -6.16 2.98
N LEU A 76 -2.27 -5.97 2.83
CA LEU A 76 -1.28 -6.17 3.88
C LEU A 76 -0.97 -4.87 4.61
N ALA A 77 -0.90 -3.76 3.88
CA ALA A 77 -0.69 -2.46 4.46
C ALA A 77 -1.27 -1.34 3.59
N LEU A 78 -1.78 -0.33 4.28
CA LEU A 78 -2.10 0.99 3.72
C LEU A 78 -1.37 2.06 4.53
N LYS A 79 -0.83 3.06 3.84
CA LYS A 79 -0.22 4.25 4.45
C LYS A 79 -0.49 5.47 3.58
N ALA A 80 -0.76 6.61 4.20
CA ALA A 80 -0.82 7.90 3.52
C ALA A 80 0.38 8.76 3.93
N SER A 81 0.91 9.57 3.02
CA SER A 81 1.97 10.54 3.28
C SER A 81 1.81 11.80 2.43
N TYR A 82 2.25 12.95 2.94
CA TYR A 82 2.26 14.22 2.20
C TYR A 82 3.40 14.34 1.18
N GLY A 83 4.37 13.43 1.22
CA GLY A 83 5.50 13.41 0.30
C GLY A 83 5.96 12.00 -0.05
N ARG A 84 6.92 11.90 -0.95
CA ARG A 84 7.55 10.66 -1.39
C ARG A 84 9.03 10.71 -1.08
N SER A 85 9.51 9.73 -0.35
CA SER A 85 10.91 9.63 0.05
C SER A 85 11.29 8.18 0.29
N CYS A 86 12.60 7.90 0.26
CA CYS A 86 13.13 6.59 0.63
C CYS A 86 12.72 6.18 2.05
N LEU A 87 12.63 7.14 2.98
CA LEU A 87 12.13 6.92 4.34
C LEU A 87 10.66 6.51 4.37
N ASN A 88 9.82 7.10 3.51
CA ASN A 88 8.43 6.72 3.40
C ASN A 88 8.28 5.29 2.86
N ALA A 89 9.06 4.95 1.82
CA ALA A 89 9.07 3.64 1.21
C ALA A 89 9.54 2.54 2.17
N ILE A 90 10.69 2.72 2.86
CA ILE A 90 11.21 1.70 3.79
C ILE A 90 10.28 1.50 4.99
N THR A 91 9.71 2.57 5.53
CA THR A 91 8.76 2.49 6.66
C THR A 91 7.49 1.76 6.23
N PHE A 92 7.02 2.04 5.01
CA PHE A 92 5.88 1.35 4.44
C PHE A 92 6.15 -0.14 4.24
N LEU A 93 7.26 -0.50 3.60
CA LEU A 93 7.65 -1.89 3.36
C LEU A 93 7.83 -2.68 4.67
N LYS A 94 8.44 -2.08 5.71
CA LYS A 94 8.51 -2.71 7.04
C LYS A 94 7.13 -3.04 7.60
N LYS A 95 6.15 -2.15 7.43
CA LYS A 95 4.75 -2.38 7.84
C LYS A 95 4.12 -3.52 7.04
N THR A 96 4.35 -3.55 5.73
CA THR A 96 3.88 -4.60 4.81
C THR A 96 4.46 -5.98 5.12
N LEU A 97 5.73 -6.04 5.51
CA LEU A 97 6.45 -7.28 5.78
C LEU A 97 6.23 -7.81 7.19
N LYS A 98 5.80 -6.96 8.15
CA LYS A 98 5.49 -7.38 9.52
C LYS A 98 4.57 -8.62 9.62
N PRO A 99 3.48 -8.75 8.84
CA PRO A 99 2.67 -9.96 8.84
C PRO A 99 3.27 -11.11 8.01
N CYS A 100 4.41 -10.96 7.34
CA CYS A 100 5.02 -12.01 6.53
C CYS A 100 6.02 -12.82 7.37
N SER A 101 5.88 -14.15 7.39
CA SER A 101 6.84 -15.03 8.07
C SER A 101 8.10 -15.30 7.24
N ASN A 102 8.10 -14.92 5.96
CA ASN A 102 9.18 -15.12 5.01
C ASN A 102 9.58 -13.80 4.32
N LYS A 103 10.53 -13.89 3.39
CA LYS A 103 10.91 -12.83 2.46
C LYS A 103 10.14 -12.99 1.13
N PRO A 104 9.01 -12.31 0.94
CA PRO A 104 8.20 -12.41 -0.27
C PRO A 104 8.85 -11.66 -1.43
N LEU A 105 8.56 -12.09 -2.66
CA LEU A 105 8.86 -11.29 -3.85
C LEU A 105 8.00 -10.03 -3.83
N VAL A 106 8.62 -8.85 -3.88
CA VAL A 106 7.91 -7.57 -3.96
C VAL A 106 7.86 -7.11 -5.40
N ILE A 107 6.67 -7.01 -5.95
CA ILE A 107 6.40 -6.47 -7.28
C ILE A 107 5.83 -5.06 -7.09
N GLY A 108 6.41 -4.06 -7.73
CA GLY A 108 5.89 -2.70 -7.68
C GLY A 108 6.47 -1.86 -8.79
N ASP A 109 6.16 -0.57 -8.76
CA ASP A 109 6.73 0.37 -9.71
C ASP A 109 8.26 0.42 -9.58
N LYS A 110 8.94 0.65 -10.71
CA LYS A 110 10.41 0.77 -10.80
C LYS A 110 10.94 2.07 -10.16
N SER A 111 10.19 2.65 -9.23
CA SER A 111 10.53 3.93 -8.65
C SER A 111 11.81 3.82 -7.80
N PRO A 112 12.70 4.82 -7.87
CA PRO A 112 14.03 4.75 -7.24
C PRO A 112 14.00 4.46 -5.74
N TRP A 113 12.96 4.93 -5.04
CA TRP A 113 12.78 4.72 -3.60
C TRP A 113 12.53 3.26 -3.21
N TYR A 114 11.85 2.48 -4.05
CA TYR A 114 11.61 1.07 -3.77
C TYR A 114 12.88 0.26 -3.91
N ARG A 115 13.71 0.51 -4.95
CA ARG A 115 14.99 -0.19 -5.13
C ARG A 115 15.88 -0.03 -3.90
N TRP A 116 16.12 1.21 -3.47
CA TRP A 116 16.92 1.48 -2.28
C TRP A 116 16.34 0.82 -1.01
N ALA A 117 15.01 0.83 -0.85
CA ALA A 117 14.36 0.27 0.32
C ALA A 117 14.36 -1.26 0.33
N LEU A 118 14.23 -1.91 -0.83
CA LEU A 118 14.31 -3.37 -0.98
C LEU A 118 15.72 -3.88 -0.69
N ASP A 119 16.75 -3.22 -1.26
CA ASP A 119 18.15 -3.54 -0.99
C ASP A 119 18.46 -3.48 0.51
N ARG A 120 17.95 -2.45 1.21
CA ARG A 120 18.11 -2.29 2.67
C ARG A 120 17.36 -3.32 3.50
N LEU A 121 16.30 -3.91 2.97
CA LEU A 121 15.53 -4.97 3.63
C LEU A 121 16.04 -6.38 3.25
N GLY A 122 17.02 -6.46 2.35
CA GLY A 122 17.62 -7.71 1.86
C GLY A 122 16.60 -8.54 1.08
N LEU A 123 15.84 -7.88 0.21
CA LEU A 123 14.85 -8.44 -0.72
C LEU A 123 15.26 -8.21 -2.17
#